data_AF-A0A7I8DZP6-F1
#
_entry.id   AF-A0A7I8DZP6-F1
#
_cell.length_a   1.000
_cell.length_b   1.000
_cell.length_c   1.000
_cell.angle_alpha   90.00
_cell.angle_beta   90.00
_cell.angle_gamma   90.00
#
_symmetry.space_group_name_H-M   'P 1'
#
loop_
_entity.id
_entity.type
_entity.pdbx_description
1 polymer ?
#
loop_
_entity_poly.entity_id
_entity_poly.type
_entity_poly.pdbx_seq_one_letter_code
_entity_poly.pdbx_strand_id
1 'polypeptide(L)'
;MYNLIAYCPVCNNAKNAEDTFDNKSLLYPFEEEYGYDIFFEIETDEQLCYLGLSNDFNIKIKSKNVEEDLKQKVQNSSKILHIEELYNLHNDYVSKLLRSKYIFTDEYCQSLLDTYPDWFFDMNEVKNQLYFNSLQKEEWGEQILSKLTYDILNSE
;
A
#
# COMPACT_ATOMS: atom_id res chain seq x y z
N MET A 1 7.38 -6.54 -2.02
CA MET A 1 6.20 -6.07 -2.81
C MET A 1 6.15 -6.83 -4.14
N TYR A 2 5.35 -7.89 -4.21
CA TYR A 2 5.22 -8.72 -5.42
C TYR A 2 4.41 -8.01 -6.54
N ASN A 3 3.81 -6.85 -6.25
CA ASN A 3 3.09 -6.01 -7.22
C ASN A 3 3.98 -5.30 -8.28
N LEU A 4 5.30 -5.45 -8.21
CA LEU A 4 6.24 -5.04 -9.26
C LEU A 4 6.78 -6.20 -10.11
N ILE A 5 6.46 -7.44 -9.74
CA ILE A 5 6.79 -8.60 -10.55
C ILE A 5 5.90 -8.54 -11.78
N ALA A 6 6.53 -8.51 -12.94
CA ALA A 6 5.85 -8.29 -14.20
C ALA A 6 5.12 -9.57 -14.63
N TYR A 7 3.96 -9.83 -14.03
CA TYR A 7 3.02 -10.86 -14.48
C TYR A 7 1.86 -10.26 -15.30
N CYS A 8 1.68 -8.94 -15.26
CA CYS A 8 0.70 -8.24 -16.10
C CYS A 8 1.30 -7.95 -17.49
N PRO A 9 0.60 -8.29 -18.59
CA PRO A 9 1.04 -7.95 -19.96
C PRO A 9 1.30 -6.46 -20.17
N VAL A 10 0.53 -5.59 -19.51
CA VAL A 10 0.69 -4.13 -19.60
C VAL A 10 2.00 -3.69 -18.98
N CYS A 11 2.32 -4.18 -17.78
CA CYS A 11 3.57 -3.85 -17.10
C CYS A 11 4.78 -4.44 -17.82
N ASN A 12 4.67 -5.66 -18.36
CA ASN A 12 5.71 -6.25 -19.21
C ASN A 12 5.94 -5.41 -20.47
N ASN A 13 4.87 -4.95 -21.11
CA ASN A 13 4.99 -4.09 -22.29
C ASN A 13 5.62 -2.73 -21.97
N ALA A 14 5.23 -2.12 -20.85
CA ALA A 14 5.81 -0.85 -20.39
C ALA A 14 7.32 -0.98 -20.12
N LYS A 15 7.79 -2.12 -19.61
CA LYS A 15 9.22 -2.40 -19.35
C LYS A 15 10.01 -2.76 -20.61
N ASN A 16 9.38 -3.22 -21.70
CA ASN A 16 10.09 -3.68 -22.89
C ASN A 16 10.95 -2.62 -23.58
N ALA A 17 10.65 -1.34 -23.36
CA ALA A 17 11.43 -0.22 -23.90
C ALA A 17 12.73 0.06 -23.11
N GLU A 18 12.90 -0.57 -21.94
CA GLU A 18 13.98 -0.30 -20.99
C GLU A 18 14.96 -1.48 -20.91
N ASP A 19 16.25 -1.18 -20.74
CA ASP A 19 17.25 -2.19 -20.42
C ASP A 19 17.09 -2.62 -18.95
N THR A 20 16.27 -3.64 -18.73
CA THR A 20 16.03 -4.21 -17.39
C THR A 20 17.23 -4.97 -16.81
N PHE A 21 18.29 -5.20 -17.58
CA PHE A 21 19.55 -5.80 -17.11
C PHE A 21 20.53 -4.76 -16.56
N ASP A 22 20.41 -3.48 -16.94
CA ASP A 22 21.13 -2.40 -16.28
C ASP A 22 20.41 -2.06 -14.96
N ASN A 23 20.87 -2.72 -13.87
CA ASN A 23 20.40 -2.62 -12.48
C ASN A 23 20.36 -1.21 -11.87
N LYS A 24 20.54 -0.15 -12.66
CA LYS A 24 20.55 1.25 -12.22
C LYS A 24 19.23 1.97 -12.42
N SER A 25 18.38 1.51 -13.35
CA SER A 25 17.24 2.31 -13.80
C SER A 25 15.91 1.95 -13.13
N LEU A 26 15.72 0.67 -12.79
CA LEU A 26 14.47 0.15 -12.25
C LEU A 26 14.70 -0.61 -10.93
N LEU A 27 13.70 -0.58 -10.07
CA LEU A 27 13.69 -1.30 -8.80
C LEU A 27 13.51 -2.79 -9.07
N TYR A 28 14.46 -3.61 -8.62
CA TYR A 28 14.43 -5.05 -8.80
C TYR A 28 13.68 -5.75 -7.66
N PRO A 29 12.45 -6.25 -7.86
CA PRO A 29 11.54 -6.58 -6.75
C PRO A 29 11.95 -7.76 -5.86
N PHE A 30 12.95 -8.54 -6.28
CA PHE A 30 13.46 -9.70 -5.55
C PHE A 30 14.65 -9.36 -4.62
N GLU A 31 15.35 -8.26 -4.89
CA GLU A 31 16.47 -7.79 -4.06
C GLU A 31 16.15 -6.47 -3.35
N GLU A 32 15.31 -5.66 -3.99
CA GLU A 32 14.91 -4.33 -3.53
C GLU A 32 13.41 -4.33 -3.23
N GLU A 33 13.03 -3.82 -2.07
CA GLU A 33 11.64 -3.70 -1.65
C GLU A 33 11.34 -2.32 -1.10
N TYR A 34 10.05 -1.96 -1.12
CA TYR A 34 9.59 -0.70 -0.52
C TYR A 34 9.75 -0.70 1.00
N GLY A 35 9.63 -1.87 1.64
CA GLY A 35 9.71 -1.99 3.09
C GLY A 35 8.74 -1.05 3.80
N TYR A 36 9.18 -0.49 4.93
CA TYR A 36 8.43 0.54 5.67
C TYR A 36 8.82 1.97 5.30
N ASP A 37 9.94 2.12 4.60
CA ASP A 37 10.58 3.40 4.33
C ASP A 37 10.12 4.02 3.01
N ILE A 38 9.56 3.22 2.10
CA ILE A 38 8.85 3.68 0.91
C ILE A 38 7.38 3.26 1.07
N PHE A 39 6.46 4.22 0.99
CA PHE A 39 5.07 4.00 1.37
C PHE A 39 4.10 4.84 0.54
N PHE A 40 2.85 4.39 0.48
CA PHE A 40 1.75 5.15 -0.09
C PHE A 40 1.18 6.12 0.95
N GLU A 41 0.89 7.34 0.51
CA GLU A 41 0.27 8.39 1.32
C GLU A 41 -0.79 9.10 0.50
N ILE A 42 -1.85 9.60 1.15
CA ILE A 42 -2.82 10.48 0.50
C ILE A 42 -2.36 11.95 0.59
N GLU A 43 -2.38 12.66 -0.54
CA GLU A 43 -2.22 14.11 -0.59
C GLU A 43 -3.57 14.77 -0.91
N THR A 44 -4.00 15.68 -0.04
CA THR A 44 -5.26 16.42 -0.18
C THR A 44 -5.26 17.68 0.67
N ASP A 45 -5.99 18.69 0.20
CA ASP A 45 -6.29 19.91 0.95
C ASP A 45 -7.64 19.79 1.72
N GLU A 46 -8.37 18.68 1.54
CA GLU A 46 -9.70 18.47 2.13
C GLU A 46 -9.64 17.55 3.36
N GLN A 47 -9.97 18.09 4.54
CA GLN A 47 -9.94 17.32 5.79
C GLN A 47 -10.92 16.13 5.80
N LEU A 48 -12.02 16.20 5.05
CA LEU A 48 -13.02 15.13 4.97
C LEU A 48 -12.48 13.86 4.32
N CYS A 49 -11.39 13.95 3.54
CA CYS A 49 -10.70 12.79 2.97
C CYS A 49 -10.16 11.87 4.06
N TYR A 50 -9.56 12.40 5.14
CA TYR A 50 -9.02 11.61 6.25
C TYR A 50 -10.08 10.84 7.04
N LEU A 51 -11.34 11.28 6.98
CA LEU A 51 -12.50 10.56 7.54
C LEU A 51 -13.13 9.58 6.54
N GLY A 52 -12.59 9.49 5.33
CA GLY A 52 -13.14 8.71 4.24
C GLY A 52 -14.51 9.21 3.76
N LEU A 53 -14.82 10.49 3.98
CA LEU A 53 -16.08 11.14 3.56
C LEU A 53 -15.98 11.82 2.18
N SER A 54 -14.77 12.06 1.72
CA SER A 54 -14.44 12.49 0.36
C SER A 54 -13.40 11.54 -0.25
N ASN A 55 -13.29 11.57 -1.58
CA ASN A 55 -12.28 10.86 -2.36
C ASN A 55 -11.44 11.81 -3.22
N ASP A 56 -11.49 13.12 -2.93
CA ASP A 56 -10.70 14.15 -3.60
C ASP A 56 -9.28 14.24 -3.01
N PHE A 57 -8.52 13.19 -3.29
CA PHE A 57 -7.11 13.07 -2.91
C PHE A 57 -6.32 12.34 -3.99
N ASN A 58 -5.00 12.52 -3.95
CA ASN A 58 -4.09 11.72 -4.76
C ASN A 58 -3.32 10.75 -3.88
N ILE A 59 -3.23 9.50 -4.30
CA ILE A 59 -2.34 8.51 -3.70
C ILE A 59 -0.94 8.71 -4.30
N LYS A 60 0.05 8.96 -3.45
CA LYS A 60 1.44 9.25 -3.81
C LYS A 60 2.41 8.29 -3.15
N ILE A 61 3.53 8.06 -3.81
CA ILE A 61 4.64 7.30 -3.23
C ILE A 61 5.57 8.28 -2.51
N LYS A 62 5.76 8.06 -1.23
CA LYS A 62 6.69 8.80 -0.36
C LYS A 62 7.84 7.92 0.07
N SER A 63 8.91 8.55 0.54
CA SER A 63 10.07 7.86 1.09
C SER A 63 10.63 8.61 2.30
N LYS A 64 11.14 7.87 3.29
CA LYS A 64 11.82 8.39 4.48
C LYS A 64 13.10 7.60 4.72
N ASN A 65 14.21 8.27 5.05
CA ASN A 65 15.49 7.61 5.38
C ASN A 65 16.01 6.61 4.31
N VAL A 66 15.69 6.85 3.03
CA VAL A 66 16.11 5.99 1.92
C VAL A 66 17.35 6.58 1.24
N GLU A 67 18.33 5.74 0.92
CA GLU A 67 19.50 6.10 0.12
C GLU A 67 19.11 6.63 -1.27
N GLU A 68 19.86 7.60 -1.79
CA GLU A 68 19.47 8.33 -3.02
C GLU A 68 19.36 7.42 -4.25
N ASP A 69 20.20 6.39 -4.36
CA ASP A 69 20.13 5.39 -5.45
C ASP A 69 18.78 4.65 -5.46
N LEU A 70 18.35 4.16 -4.30
CA LEU A 70 17.09 3.44 -4.17
C LEU A 70 15.91 4.38 -4.42
N LYS A 71 15.98 5.63 -3.94
CA LYS A 71 14.96 6.65 -4.19
C LYS A 71 14.80 6.94 -5.69
N GLN A 72 15.91 7.07 -6.42
CA GLN A 72 15.88 7.29 -7.86
C GLN A 72 15.26 6.10 -8.61
N LYS A 73 15.62 4.86 -8.23
CA LYS A 73 15.03 3.64 -8.80
C LYS A 73 13.53 3.56 -8.56
N VAL A 74 13.06 3.90 -7.36
CA VAL A 74 11.62 3.96 -7.04
C VAL A 74 10.91 4.97 -7.93
N GLN A 75 11.46 6.18 -8.06
CA GLN A 75 10.86 7.23 -8.89
C GLN A 75 10.79 6.84 -10.37
N ASN A 76 11.90 6.30 -10.90
CA ASN A 76 11.95 5.81 -12.28
C ASN A 76 10.94 4.68 -12.51
N SER A 77 10.88 3.71 -11.60
CA SER A 77 9.94 2.59 -11.65
C SER A 77 8.50 3.06 -11.59
N SER A 78 8.20 4.00 -10.67
CA SER A 78 6.88 4.60 -10.54
C SER A 78 6.44 5.27 -11.84
N LYS A 79 7.33 6.04 -12.46
CA LYS A 79 7.07 6.74 -13.71
C LYS A 79 6.89 5.80 -14.90
N ILE A 80 7.77 4.82 -15.08
CA ILE A 80 7.74 3.88 -16.23
C ILE A 80 6.52 2.96 -16.14
N LEU A 81 6.16 2.54 -14.93
CA LEU A 81 5.06 1.61 -14.69
C LEU A 81 3.73 2.30 -14.37
N HIS A 82 3.72 3.63 -14.35
CA HIS A 82 2.56 4.45 -14.00
C HIS A 82 1.93 4.03 -12.66
N ILE A 83 2.76 3.79 -11.63
CA ILE A 83 2.30 3.21 -10.37
C ILE A 83 1.34 4.16 -9.67
N GLU A 84 1.67 5.45 -9.56
CA GLU A 84 0.77 6.41 -8.94
C GLU A 84 -0.56 6.50 -9.69
N GLU A 85 -0.55 6.57 -11.02
CA GLU A 85 -1.77 6.63 -11.82
C GLU A 85 -2.64 5.39 -11.64
N LEU A 86 -2.04 4.19 -11.62
CA LEU A 86 -2.76 2.94 -11.36
C LEU A 86 -3.36 2.91 -9.96
N TYR A 87 -2.62 3.34 -8.95
CA TYR A 87 -3.11 3.33 -7.57
C TYR A 87 -4.21 4.37 -7.34
N ASN A 88 -4.17 5.51 -8.03
CA ASN A 88 -5.25 6.52 -7.99
C ASN A 88 -6.59 6.02 -8.59
N LEU A 89 -6.62 4.88 -9.29
CA LEU A 89 -7.87 4.20 -9.66
C LEU A 89 -8.60 3.59 -8.44
N HIS A 90 -7.92 3.52 -7.29
CA HIS A 90 -8.43 2.91 -6.06
C HIS A 90 -8.83 3.94 -4.98
N ASN A 91 -9.13 5.19 -5.36
CA ASN A 91 -9.55 6.22 -4.40
C ASN A 91 -10.81 5.82 -3.60
N ASP A 92 -11.80 5.18 -4.22
CA ASP A 92 -12.99 4.67 -3.51
C ASP A 92 -12.64 3.59 -2.47
N TYR A 93 -11.67 2.72 -2.79
CA TYR A 93 -11.16 1.73 -1.84
C TYR A 93 -10.48 2.40 -0.65
N VAL A 94 -9.61 3.39 -0.90
CA VAL A 94 -8.90 4.12 0.15
C VAL A 94 -9.86 4.95 1.02
N SER A 95 -10.88 5.61 0.45
CA SER A 95 -11.91 6.30 1.25
C SER A 95 -12.66 5.34 2.18
N LYS A 96 -13.00 4.13 1.71
CA LYS A 96 -13.64 3.11 2.57
C LYS A 96 -12.70 2.62 3.66
N LEU A 97 -11.41 2.50 3.35
CA LEU A 97 -10.39 2.10 4.32
C LEU A 97 -10.23 3.14 5.44
N LEU A 98 -10.13 4.43 5.09
CA LEU A 98 -10.05 5.54 6.05
C LEU A 98 -11.29 5.61 6.93
N ARG A 99 -12.48 5.46 6.33
CA ARG A 99 -13.73 5.39 7.10
C ARG A 99 -13.76 4.19 8.05
N SER A 100 -13.27 3.04 7.61
CA SER A 100 -13.17 1.84 8.43
C SER A 100 -12.19 2.03 9.59
N LYS A 101 -11.01 2.63 9.34
CA LYS A 101 -10.04 3.02 10.39
C LYS A 101 -10.66 3.92 11.44
N TYR A 102 -11.48 4.88 11.02
CA TYR A 102 -12.17 5.80 11.94
C TYR A 102 -13.22 5.08 12.83
N ILE A 103 -13.94 4.09 12.28
CA ILE A 103 -14.97 3.34 13.01
C ILE A 103 -14.37 2.24 13.89
N PHE A 104 -13.41 1.49 13.35
CA PHE A 104 -12.80 0.32 13.98
C PHE A 104 -11.55 0.69 14.75
N THR A 105 -11.74 1.45 15.83
CA THR A 105 -10.65 1.82 16.75
C THR A 105 -10.03 0.58 17.39
N ASP A 106 -8.86 0.75 18.00
CA ASP A 106 -8.22 -0.34 18.74
C ASP A 106 -9.09 -0.84 19.89
N GLU A 107 -9.83 0.03 20.57
CA GLU A 107 -10.79 -0.37 21.61
C GLU A 107 -11.95 -1.18 21.03
N TYR A 108 -12.46 -0.81 19.85
CA TYR A 108 -13.50 -1.58 19.18
C TYR A 108 -12.98 -2.96 18.77
N CYS A 109 -11.79 -3.02 18.18
CA CYS A 109 -11.15 -4.28 17.80
C CYS A 109 -10.89 -5.17 19.04
N GLN A 110 -10.44 -4.59 20.15
CA GLN A 110 -10.27 -5.32 21.42
C GLN A 110 -11.61 -5.87 21.92
N SER A 111 -12.69 -5.09 21.82
CA SER A 111 -14.01 -5.55 22.20
C SER A 111 -14.48 -6.76 21.38
N LEU A 112 -14.11 -6.84 20.09
CA LEU A 112 -14.41 -7.99 19.24
C LEU A 112 -13.58 -9.22 19.64
N LEU A 113 -12.30 -9.04 19.95
CA LEU A 113 -11.43 -10.10 20.45
C LEU A 113 -11.99 -10.70 21.75
N ASP A 114 -12.43 -9.84 22.68
CA ASP A 114 -13.00 -10.25 23.96
C ASP A 114 -14.38 -10.93 23.80
N THR A 115 -15.18 -10.48 22.82
CA THR A 115 -16.53 -11.01 22.55
C THR A 115 -16.49 -12.35 21.82
N TYR A 116 -15.50 -12.56 20.95
CA TYR A 116 -15.38 -13.75 20.10
C TYR A 116 -14.01 -14.45 20.28
N PRO A 117 -13.65 -14.88 21.50
CA PRO A 117 -12.32 -15.45 21.79
C PRO A 117 -12.05 -16.79 21.09
N ASP A 118 -13.10 -17.50 20.65
CA ASP A 118 -12.96 -18.74 19.86
C ASP A 118 -12.73 -18.47 18.36
N TRP A 119 -12.91 -17.23 17.90
CA TRP A 119 -12.80 -16.84 16.49
C TRP A 119 -11.53 -16.06 16.18
N PHE A 120 -10.96 -15.39 17.18
CA PHE A 120 -9.77 -14.57 17.04
C PHE A 120 -8.76 -14.89 18.15
N PHE A 121 -7.52 -15.13 17.76
CA PHE A 121 -6.41 -15.38 18.69
C PHE A 121 -5.72 -14.07 19.12
N ASP A 122 -5.68 -13.07 18.25
CA ASP A 122 -5.08 -11.76 18.52
C ASP A 122 -5.75 -10.60 17.76
N MET A 123 -5.26 -9.38 18.02
CA MET A 123 -5.74 -8.15 17.38
C MET A 123 -5.46 -8.10 15.87
N ASN A 124 -4.41 -8.78 15.39
CA ASN A 124 -4.09 -8.80 13.97
C ASN A 124 -5.13 -9.60 13.20
N GLU A 125 -5.61 -10.72 13.75
CA GLU A 125 -6.68 -11.50 13.10
C GLU A 125 -7.98 -10.70 13.00
N VAL A 126 -8.35 -9.98 14.05
CA VAL A 126 -9.51 -9.06 14.03
C VAL A 126 -9.34 -8.03 12.92
N LYS A 127 -8.19 -7.33 12.87
CA LYS A 127 -7.93 -6.30 11.86
C LYS A 127 -7.90 -6.90 10.44
N ASN A 128 -7.24 -8.04 10.25
CA ASN A 128 -7.19 -8.72 8.95
C ASN A 128 -8.59 -9.07 8.45
N GLN A 129 -9.48 -9.50 9.35
CA GLN A 129 -10.88 -9.80 9.02
C GLN A 129 -11.69 -8.54 8.69
N LEU A 130 -11.50 -7.44 9.42
CA LEU A 130 -12.23 -6.18 9.19
C LEU A 130 -11.81 -5.49 7.89
N TYR A 131 -10.52 -5.53 7.56
CA TYR A 131 -9.96 -4.88 6.37
C TYR A 131 -9.88 -5.81 5.14
N PHE A 132 -10.26 -7.08 5.30
CA PHE A 132 -10.17 -8.13 4.28
C PHE A 132 -8.78 -8.19 3.62
N ASN A 133 -7.73 -7.97 4.42
CA ASN A 133 -6.36 -7.93 3.94
C ASN A 133 -5.38 -8.29 5.05
N SER A 134 -4.23 -8.88 4.71
CA SER A 134 -3.15 -9.03 5.67
C SER A 134 -2.40 -7.74 5.92
N LEU A 135 -2.26 -7.37 7.20
CA LEU A 135 -1.43 -6.27 7.64
C LEU A 135 0.01 -6.71 7.96
N GLN A 136 0.33 -7.99 7.83
CA GLN A 136 1.67 -8.51 8.07
C GLN A 136 2.57 -8.29 6.85
N LYS A 137 3.80 -7.82 7.08
CA LYS A 137 4.73 -7.45 6.02
C LYS A 137 5.08 -8.64 5.13
N GLU A 138 5.26 -9.79 5.74
CA GLU A 138 5.61 -11.05 5.09
C GLU A 138 4.55 -11.47 4.06
N GLU A 139 3.30 -11.05 4.27
CA GLU A 139 2.15 -11.43 3.46
C GLU A 139 1.72 -10.33 2.47
N TRP A 140 2.38 -9.16 2.44
CA TRP A 140 2.03 -8.08 1.50
C TRP A 140 2.19 -8.46 0.03
N GLY A 141 2.92 -9.54 -0.27
CA GLY A 141 3.05 -10.10 -1.60
C GLY A 141 1.90 -11.02 -2.02
N GLU A 142 1.13 -11.51 -1.07
CA GLU A 142 0.18 -12.62 -1.27
C GLU A 142 -1.21 -12.13 -1.65
N GLN A 143 -1.53 -10.87 -1.36
CA GLN A 143 -2.83 -10.27 -1.64
C GLN A 143 -2.72 -8.93 -2.37
N ILE A 144 -3.73 -8.63 -3.18
CA ILE A 144 -3.80 -7.40 -3.96
C ILE A 144 -3.98 -6.22 -2.99
N LEU A 145 -3.26 -5.12 -3.25
CA LEU A 145 -3.27 -3.88 -2.48
C LEU A 145 -2.80 -3.96 -1.01
N SER A 146 -2.31 -5.08 -0.49
CA SER A 146 -1.91 -5.21 0.92
C SER A 146 -0.97 -4.12 1.42
N LYS A 147 0.03 -3.75 0.60
CA LYS A 147 0.95 -2.66 0.94
C LYS A 147 0.23 -1.32 1.06
N LEU A 148 -0.66 -1.00 0.11
CA LEU A 148 -1.49 0.21 0.18
C LEU A 148 -2.37 0.19 1.42
N THR A 149 -3.03 -0.94 1.70
CA THR A 149 -3.88 -1.10 2.88
C THR A 149 -3.11 -0.82 4.15
N TYR A 150 -1.94 -1.46 4.30
CA TYR A 150 -1.09 -1.25 5.46
C TYR A 150 -0.65 0.21 5.58
N ASP A 151 -0.16 0.82 4.50
CA ASP A 151 0.37 2.18 4.52
C ASP A 151 -0.69 3.20 4.92
N ILE A 152 -1.90 3.11 4.36
CA ILE A 152 -3.01 4.01 4.70
C ILE A 152 -3.50 3.79 6.14
N LEU A 153 -3.56 2.54 6.62
CA LEU A 153 -3.95 2.26 8.00
C LEU A 153 -2.93 2.76 9.02
N ASN A 154 -1.65 2.80 8.65
CA ASN A 154 -0.55 3.24 9.51
C ASN A 154 -0.04 4.65 9.19
N SER A 155 -0.73 5.40 8.32
CA SER A 155 -0.41 6.81 8.09
C SER A 155 -0.70 7.63 9.35
N GLU A 156 0.20 8.57 9.65
CA GLU A 156 0.04 9.55 10.73
C GLU A 156 -1.06 10.58 10.44
#